data_AF-A0A939H8U1-F1
#
_entry.id   AF-A0A939H8U1-F1
#
_cell.length_a   1.000
_cell.length_b   1.000
_cell.length_c   1.000
_cell.angle_alpha   90.00
_cell.angle_beta   90.00
_cell.angle_gamma   90.00
#
_symmetry.space_group_name_H-M   'P 1'
#
loop_
_entity.id
_entity.type
_entity.pdbx_description
1 polymer ?
#
loop_
_entity_poly.entity_id
_entity_poly.type
_entity_poly.pdbx_seq_one_letter_code
_entity_poly.pdbx_strand_id
1 'polypeptide(L)'
;MKYIWKTIWFIQAFLARLIPMILFFIVHAVGEVYTYTWDPLRLLDFKQIPVLFDSYLFLYGALGLIIVILFFMNLPIIARVMTVGIIGSQILFFFQKWDIYIYDLTDVDPYYDFYMRILLSIIAGFVLQVMWRVIKSSTRKLIYYVTVKTATKKRGVKNTKTPVRKSPN
;
A
#
# COMPACT_ATOMS: atom_id res chain seq x y z
N MET A 1 -6.76 21.39 -20.45
CA MET A 1 -6.94 19.92 -20.47
C MET A 1 -6.05 19.12 -19.51
N LYS A 2 -4.86 19.59 -19.10
CA LYS A 2 -3.98 18.87 -18.13
C LYS A 2 -4.63 18.56 -16.77
N TYR A 3 -5.52 19.41 -16.28
CA TYR A 3 -6.17 19.25 -14.97
C TYR A 3 -7.32 18.23 -14.98
N ILE A 4 -8.14 18.22 -16.03
CA ILE A 4 -9.25 17.26 -16.19
C ILE A 4 -8.73 15.82 -16.24
N TRP A 5 -7.62 15.61 -16.95
CA TRP A 5 -7.00 14.29 -17.02
C TRP A 5 -6.50 13.82 -15.65
N LYS A 6 -5.87 14.71 -14.86
CA LYS A 6 -5.46 14.39 -13.48
C LYS A 6 -6.65 14.00 -12.60
N THR A 7 -7.80 14.67 -12.76
CA THR A 7 -9.03 14.33 -12.02
C THR A 7 -9.56 12.95 -12.41
N ILE A 8 -9.55 12.60 -13.69
CA ILE A 8 -9.98 11.27 -14.17
C ILE A 8 -9.07 10.17 -13.64
N TRP A 9 -7.75 10.37 -13.70
CA TRP A 9 -6.78 9.45 -13.10
C TRP A 9 -6.96 9.30 -11.58
N PHE A 10 -7.32 10.39 -10.89
CA PHE A 10 -7.63 10.36 -9.47
C PHE A 10 -8.88 9.54 -9.19
N ILE A 11 -9.99 9.80 -9.88
CA ILE A 11 -11.27 9.08 -9.72
C ILE A 11 -11.07 7.59 -10.01
N GLN A 12 -10.37 7.25 -11.10
CA GLN A 12 -10.10 5.86 -11.47
C GLN A 12 -9.23 5.15 -10.41
N ALA A 13 -8.20 5.83 -9.90
CA ALA A 13 -7.35 5.27 -8.86
C ALA A 13 -8.05 5.21 -7.49
N PHE A 14 -9.02 6.07 -7.23
CA PHE A 14 -9.90 6.01 -6.06
C PHE A 14 -10.87 4.83 -6.16
N LEU A 15 -11.58 4.68 -7.28
CA LEU A 15 -12.50 3.56 -7.54
C LEU A 15 -11.78 2.22 -7.49
N ALA A 16 -10.59 2.10 -8.10
CA ALA A 16 -9.80 0.88 -8.05
C ALA A 16 -9.40 0.48 -6.61
N ARG A 17 -9.29 1.45 -5.70
CA ARG A 17 -8.97 1.23 -4.27
C ARG A 17 -10.21 1.01 -3.40
N LEU A 18 -11.40 1.34 -3.91
CA LEU A 18 -12.69 0.98 -3.32
C LEU A 18 -13.09 -0.46 -3.63
N ILE A 19 -12.60 -1.06 -4.72
CA ILE A 19 -12.91 -2.46 -5.09
C ILE A 19 -12.65 -3.44 -3.94
N PRO A 20 -11.49 -3.41 -3.23
CA PRO A 20 -11.27 -4.23 -2.05
C PRO A 20 -12.31 -4.04 -0.94
N MET A 21 -12.78 -2.82 -0.75
CA MET A 21 -13.81 -2.51 0.25
C MET A 21 -15.15 -3.13 -0.16
N ILE A 22 -15.55 -2.99 -1.43
CA ILE A 22 -16.79 -3.56 -1.95
C ILE A 22 -16.75 -5.09 -1.88
N LEU A 23 -15.64 -5.71 -2.29
CA LEU A 23 -15.42 -7.14 -2.15
C LEU A 23 -15.51 -7.58 -0.69
N PHE A 24 -14.96 -6.79 0.23
CA PHE A 24 -15.07 -7.06 1.66
C PHE A 24 -16.51 -7.01 2.16
N PHE A 25 -17.29 -6.00 1.76
CA PHE A 25 -18.72 -5.91 2.10
C PHE A 25 -19.48 -7.15 1.65
N ILE A 26 -19.22 -7.61 0.42
CA ILE A 26 -19.87 -8.80 -0.13
C ILE A 26 -19.45 -10.05 0.64
N VAL A 27 -18.16 -10.25 0.87
CA VAL A 27 -17.64 -11.45 1.54
C VAL A 27 -18.08 -11.51 3.02
N HIS A 28 -18.05 -10.39 3.73
CA HIS A 28 -18.56 -10.31 5.10
C HIS A 28 -20.07 -10.53 5.15
N ALA A 29 -20.85 -9.93 4.25
CA ALA A 29 -22.28 -10.20 4.15
C ALA A 29 -22.59 -11.67 3.87
N VAL A 30 -21.85 -12.31 2.96
CA VAL A 30 -21.99 -13.75 2.70
C VAL A 30 -21.67 -14.55 3.97
N GLY A 31 -20.57 -14.23 4.66
CA GLY A 31 -20.21 -14.86 5.93
C GLY A 31 -21.33 -14.75 6.98
N GLU A 32 -21.80 -13.54 7.28
CA GLU A 32 -22.81 -13.26 8.30
C GLU A 32 -24.20 -13.84 7.95
N VAL A 33 -24.55 -13.92 6.66
CA VAL A 33 -25.78 -14.59 6.19
C VAL A 33 -25.67 -16.10 6.37
N TYR A 34 -24.51 -16.71 6.08
CA TYR A 34 -24.31 -18.15 6.23
C TYR A 34 -24.12 -18.59 7.70
N THR A 35 -23.63 -17.71 8.58
CA THR A 35 -23.47 -17.99 10.02
C THR A 35 -24.69 -17.63 10.88
N TYR A 36 -25.87 -17.42 10.27
CA TYR A 36 -27.18 -17.18 10.91
C TYR A 36 -27.41 -15.83 11.62
N THR A 37 -26.49 -14.88 11.55
CA THR A 37 -26.66 -13.58 12.22
C THR A 37 -27.55 -12.63 11.43
N TRP A 38 -27.53 -12.67 10.09
CA TRP A 38 -28.27 -11.73 9.24
C TRP A 38 -29.33 -12.39 8.37
N ASP A 39 -30.51 -11.75 8.32
CA ASP A 39 -31.52 -12.04 7.31
C ASP A 39 -31.10 -11.45 5.95
N PRO A 40 -30.88 -12.27 4.90
CA PRO A 40 -30.41 -11.80 3.60
C PRO A 40 -31.36 -10.81 2.93
N LEU A 41 -32.66 -10.80 3.27
CA LEU A 41 -33.61 -9.81 2.76
C LEU A 41 -33.34 -8.41 3.32
N ARG A 42 -32.69 -8.30 4.48
CA ARG A 42 -32.32 -7.01 5.08
C ARG A 42 -31.17 -6.32 4.34
N LEU A 43 -30.35 -7.07 3.59
CA LEU A 43 -29.30 -6.49 2.74
C LEU A 43 -29.87 -5.77 1.50
N LEU A 44 -31.12 -6.05 1.12
CA LEU A 44 -31.82 -5.34 0.04
C LEU A 44 -32.34 -3.96 0.50
N ASP A 45 -32.48 -3.74 1.80
CA ASP A 45 -32.85 -2.45 2.37
C ASP A 45 -31.59 -1.62 2.68
N PHE A 46 -31.31 -0.63 1.83
CA PHE A 46 -30.17 0.28 1.99
C PHE A 46 -30.10 0.95 3.36
N LYS A 47 -31.24 1.10 4.07
CA LYS A 47 -31.27 1.70 5.42
C LYS A 47 -30.68 0.79 6.50
N GLN A 48 -30.64 -0.52 6.27
CA GLN A 48 -30.16 -1.49 7.26
C GLN A 48 -28.67 -1.81 7.12
N ILE A 49 -28.06 -1.49 5.98
CA ILE A 49 -26.63 -1.70 5.74
C ILE A 49 -25.75 -1.09 6.84
N PRO A 50 -25.96 0.15 7.32
CA PRO A 50 -25.14 0.71 8.39
C PRO A 50 -25.29 -0.03 9.73
N VAL A 51 -26.48 -0.55 10.00
CA VAL A 51 -26.78 -1.26 11.26
C VAL A 51 -26.20 -2.67 11.24
N LEU A 52 -26.24 -3.33 10.09
CA LEU A 52 -25.66 -4.65 9.89
C LEU A 52 -24.13 -4.57 10.03
N PHE A 53 -23.48 -3.62 9.35
CA PHE A 53 -22.02 -3.51 9.36
C PHE A 53 -21.44 -2.68 10.53
N ASP A 54 -22.26 -1.97 11.31
CA ASP A 54 -21.93 -1.18 12.51
C ASP A 54 -20.47 -0.69 12.58
N SER A 55 -19.69 -1.17 13.55
CA SER A 55 -18.30 -0.78 13.81
C SER A 55 -17.33 -1.09 12.65
N TYR A 56 -17.68 -2.05 11.77
CA TYR A 56 -16.87 -2.42 10.62
C TYR A 56 -16.96 -1.41 9.49
N LEU A 57 -18.14 -0.79 9.30
CA LEU A 57 -18.32 0.28 8.30
C LEU A 57 -17.35 1.44 8.57
N PHE A 58 -17.16 1.79 9.85
CA PHE A 58 -16.22 2.81 10.30
C PHE A 58 -14.77 2.40 10.09
N LEU A 59 -14.41 1.14 10.37
CA LEU A 59 -13.05 0.63 10.13
C LEU A 59 -12.66 0.74 8.65
N TYR A 60 -13.55 0.32 7.74
CA TYR A 60 -13.26 0.37 6.30
C TYR A 60 -13.24 1.80 5.77
N GLY A 61 -14.16 2.65 6.24
CA GLY A 61 -14.14 4.08 5.96
C GLY A 61 -12.82 4.72 6.40
N ALA A 62 -12.35 4.40 7.61
CA ALA A 62 -11.09 4.91 8.15
C ALA A 62 -9.87 4.40 7.38
N LEU A 63 -9.80 3.10 7.06
CA LEU A 63 -8.69 2.53 6.27
C LEU A 63 -8.66 3.12 4.85
N GLY A 64 -9.82 3.25 4.20
CA GLY A 64 -9.95 3.89 2.89
C GLY A 64 -9.49 5.34 2.92
N LEU A 65 -9.90 6.09 3.95
CA LEU A 65 -9.49 7.48 4.15
C LEU A 65 -7.96 7.60 4.37
N ILE A 66 -7.37 6.72 5.19
CA ILE A 66 -5.93 6.69 5.44
C ILE A 66 -5.15 6.41 4.15
N ILE A 67 -5.58 5.45 3.33
CA ILE A 67 -4.93 5.16 2.04
C ILE A 67 -4.98 6.38 1.11
N VAL A 68 -6.12 7.08 1.08
CA VAL A 68 -6.29 8.31 0.30
C VAL A 68 -5.35 9.41 0.79
N ILE A 69 -5.29 9.65 2.10
CA ILE A 69 -4.39 10.65 2.73
C ILE A 69 -2.93 10.32 2.40
N LEU A 70 -2.50 9.07 2.56
CA LEU A 70 -1.13 8.64 2.25
C LEU A 70 -0.77 8.85 0.77
N PHE A 71 -1.75 8.73 -0.13
CA PHE A 71 -1.55 9.04 -1.54
C PHE A 71 -1.31 10.53 -1.76
N PHE A 72 -2.09 11.41 -1.12
CA PHE A 72 -1.89 12.86 -1.18
C PHE A 72 -0.57 13.31 -0.55
N MET A 73 -0.10 12.63 0.49
CA MET A 73 1.19 12.89 1.13
C MET A 73 2.40 12.42 0.30
N ASN A 74 2.20 11.94 -0.93
CA ASN A 74 3.25 11.33 -1.76
C ASN A 74 3.99 10.19 -1.05
N LEU A 75 3.25 9.35 -0.30
CA LEU A 75 3.73 8.11 0.32
C LEU A 75 3.17 6.88 -0.41
N PRO A 76 3.48 6.70 -1.72
CA PRO A 76 2.84 5.68 -2.54
C PRO A 76 3.22 4.26 -2.14
N ILE A 77 4.38 4.05 -1.48
CA ILE A 77 4.82 2.71 -1.07
C ILE A 77 3.98 2.25 0.13
N ILE A 78 3.80 3.09 1.14
CA ILE A 78 2.95 2.78 2.30
C ILE A 78 1.53 2.48 1.82
N ALA A 79 0.95 3.35 0.99
CA ALA A 79 -0.40 3.18 0.47
C ALA A 79 -0.57 1.85 -0.29
N ARG A 80 0.40 1.46 -1.12
CA ARG A 80 0.37 0.18 -1.86
C ARG A 80 0.51 -1.03 -0.94
N VAL A 81 1.46 -1.00 -0.01
CA VAL A 81 1.67 -2.11 0.93
C VAL A 81 0.46 -2.29 1.83
N MET A 82 -0.13 -1.20 2.32
CA MET A 82 -1.39 -1.26 3.07
C MET A 82 -2.51 -1.84 2.22
N THR A 83 -2.64 -1.43 0.96
CA THR A 83 -3.68 -1.95 0.06
C THR A 83 -3.54 -3.47 -0.14
N VAL A 84 -2.33 -3.94 -0.48
CA VAL A 84 -2.05 -5.37 -0.69
C VAL A 84 -2.22 -6.16 0.62
N GLY A 85 -1.72 -5.62 1.73
CA GLY A 85 -1.80 -6.25 3.03
C GLY A 85 -3.23 -6.36 3.56
N ILE A 86 -4.06 -5.32 3.37
CA ILE A 86 -5.49 -5.36 3.68
C ILE A 86 -6.16 -6.44 2.82
N ILE A 87 -5.97 -6.43 1.48
CA ILE A 87 -6.55 -7.45 0.58
C ILE A 87 -6.14 -8.86 1.00
N GLY A 88 -4.85 -9.09 1.27
CA GLY A 88 -4.35 -10.40 1.70
C GLY A 88 -4.95 -10.83 3.04
N SER A 89 -5.06 -9.89 3.98
CA SER A 89 -5.72 -10.13 5.27
C SER A 89 -7.20 -10.50 5.08
N GLN A 90 -7.87 -9.96 4.06
CA GLN A 90 -9.25 -10.30 3.73
C GLN A 90 -9.41 -11.72 3.24
N ILE A 91 -8.55 -12.14 2.31
CA ILE A 91 -8.61 -13.49 1.76
C ILE A 91 -8.41 -14.51 2.90
N LEU A 92 -7.45 -14.26 3.78
CA LEU A 92 -7.19 -15.14 4.92
C LEU A 92 -8.31 -15.11 5.97
N PHE A 93 -8.91 -13.95 6.24
CA PHE A 93 -10.05 -13.84 7.14
C PHE A 93 -11.26 -14.64 6.62
N PHE A 94 -11.51 -14.58 5.30
CA PHE A 94 -12.55 -15.38 4.67
C PHE A 94 -12.30 -16.89 4.84
N PHE A 95 -11.08 -17.35 4.55
CA PHE A 95 -10.73 -18.76 4.74
C PHE A 95 -10.87 -19.19 6.21
N GLN A 96 -10.46 -18.35 7.16
CA GLN A 96 -10.63 -18.64 8.59
C GLN A 96 -12.12 -18.73 8.98
N LYS A 97 -12.96 -17.81 8.53
CA LYS A 97 -14.42 -17.88 8.77
C LYS A 97 -15.06 -19.09 8.10
N TRP A 98 -14.63 -19.44 6.90
CA TRP A 98 -15.07 -20.63 6.18
C TRP A 98 -14.70 -21.91 6.93
N ASP A 99 -13.45 -22.01 7.39
CA ASP A 99 -12.97 -23.15 8.16
C ASP A 99 -13.72 -23.27 9.49
N ILE A 100 -13.93 -22.16 10.21
CA ILE A 100 -14.72 -22.15 11.45
C ILE A 100 -16.14 -22.70 11.20
N TYR A 101 -16.76 -22.30 10.09
CA TYR A 101 -18.09 -22.77 9.70
C TYR A 101 -18.10 -24.26 9.34
N ILE A 102 -17.14 -24.75 8.54
CA ILE A 102 -17.10 -26.15 8.11
C ILE A 102 -16.77 -27.10 9.26
N TYR A 103 -15.90 -26.68 10.19
CA TYR A 103 -15.38 -27.54 11.26
C TYR A 103 -16.01 -27.26 12.63
N ASP A 104 -17.01 -26.38 12.70
CA ASP A 104 -17.74 -26.00 13.92
C ASP A 104 -16.80 -25.61 15.09
N LEU A 105 -15.76 -24.83 14.76
CA LEU A 105 -14.73 -24.39 15.70
C LEU A 105 -15.27 -23.23 16.55
N THR A 106 -15.87 -23.56 17.69
CA THR A 106 -16.63 -22.64 18.54
C THR A 106 -15.79 -21.59 19.30
N ASP A 107 -14.47 -21.79 19.44
CA ASP A 107 -13.60 -20.93 20.26
C ASP A 107 -12.58 -20.08 19.49
N VAL A 108 -12.65 -20.05 18.15
CA VAL A 108 -11.69 -19.27 17.35
C VAL A 108 -12.29 -17.92 16.98
N ASP A 109 -11.77 -16.84 17.57
CA ASP A 109 -12.06 -15.47 17.16
C ASP A 109 -11.13 -15.05 15.98
N PRO A 110 -11.62 -15.01 14.73
CA PRO A 110 -10.80 -14.65 13.57
C PRO A 110 -10.54 -13.14 13.47
N TYR A 111 -11.22 -12.31 14.27
CA TYR A 111 -11.12 -10.86 14.16
C TYR A 111 -9.82 -10.33 14.76
N TYR A 112 -9.33 -10.91 15.85
CA TYR A 112 -8.04 -10.53 16.43
C TYR A 112 -6.89 -10.66 15.42
N ASP A 113 -6.80 -11.83 14.77
CA ASP A 113 -5.81 -12.11 13.72
C ASP A 113 -5.93 -11.14 12.55
N PHE A 114 -7.16 -10.81 12.16
CA PHE A 114 -7.43 -9.89 11.07
C PHE A 114 -6.90 -8.48 11.36
N TYR A 115 -7.20 -7.91 12.52
CA TYR A 115 -6.67 -6.60 12.91
C TYR A 115 -5.15 -6.60 13.04
N MET A 116 -4.58 -7.68 13.58
CA MET A 116 -3.14 -7.82 13.72
C MET A 116 -2.42 -7.86 12.36
N ARG A 117 -2.98 -8.55 11.36
CA ARG A 117 -2.43 -8.58 9.99
C ARG A 117 -2.53 -7.21 9.31
N ILE A 118 -3.60 -6.45 9.52
CA ILE A 118 -3.72 -5.07 9.03
C ILE A 118 -2.63 -4.19 9.66
N LEU A 119 -2.45 -4.27 10.99
CA LEU A 119 -1.41 -3.51 11.69
C LEU A 119 -0.01 -3.84 11.17
N LEU A 120 0.32 -5.13 11.02
CA LEU A 120 1.59 -5.59 10.46
C LEU A 120 1.81 -5.06 9.04
N SER A 121 0.74 -4.99 8.23
CA SER A 121 0.80 -4.43 6.88
C SER A 121 1.13 -2.93 6.88
N ILE A 122 0.59 -2.17 7.84
CA ILE A 122 0.92 -0.75 8.02
C ILE A 122 2.38 -0.58 8.41
N ILE A 123 2.85 -1.36 9.39
CA ILE A 123 4.25 -1.33 9.85
C ILE A 123 5.19 -1.69 8.70
N ALA A 124 4.92 -2.77 7.97
CA ALA A 124 5.70 -3.20 6.81
C ALA A 124 5.75 -2.11 5.74
N GLY A 125 4.62 -1.43 5.48
CA GLY A 125 4.55 -0.29 4.57
C GLY A 125 5.49 0.83 4.97
N PHE A 126 5.52 1.18 6.26
CA PHE A 126 6.41 2.20 6.80
C PHE A 126 7.89 1.83 6.64
N VAL A 127 8.26 0.59 7.01
CA VAL A 127 9.63 0.07 6.88
C VAL A 127 10.08 0.12 5.42
N LEU A 128 9.28 -0.39 4.49
CA LEU A 128 9.58 -0.38 3.05
C LEU A 128 9.74 1.05 2.53
N GLN A 129 8.90 1.98 2.97
CA GLN A 129 8.98 3.39 2.58
C GLN A 129 10.27 4.06 3.05
N VAL A 130 10.71 3.76 4.27
CA VAL A 130 11.99 4.26 4.83
C VAL A 130 13.16 3.65 4.09
N MET A 131 13.20 2.31 3.93
CA MET A 131 14.25 1.61 3.19
C MET A 131 14.40 2.14 1.77
N TRP A 132 13.30 2.35 1.06
CA TRP A 132 13.33 2.93 -0.27
C TRP A 132 13.98 4.32 -0.33
N ARG A 133 13.64 5.20 0.62
CA ARG A 133 14.27 6.54 0.71
C ARG A 133 15.76 6.44 0.98
N VAL A 134 16.18 5.53 1.86
CA VAL A 134 17.58 5.28 2.18
C VAL A 134 18.34 4.78 0.94
N ILE A 135 17.79 3.80 0.23
CA ILE A 135 18.38 3.28 -1.02
C ILE A 135 18.53 4.40 -2.04
N LYS A 136 17.45 5.15 -2.32
CA LYS A 136 17.49 6.24 -3.30
C LYS A 136 18.52 7.32 -2.96
N SER A 137 18.64 7.68 -1.68
CA SER A 137 19.65 8.64 -1.20
C SER A 137 21.07 8.10 -1.38
N SER A 138 21.29 6.84 -0.99
CA SER A 138 22.60 6.17 -1.09
C SER A 138 23.04 6.01 -2.54
N THR A 139 22.16 5.59 -3.43
CA THR A 139 22.43 5.47 -4.87
C THR A 139 22.78 6.84 -5.48
N ARG A 140 22.08 7.92 -5.10
CA ARG A 140 22.39 9.26 -5.58
C ARG A 140 23.77 9.74 -5.12
N LYS A 141 24.14 9.47 -3.85
CA LYS A 141 25.48 9.75 -3.32
C LYS A 141 26.55 8.95 -4.05
N LEU A 142 26.30 7.66 -4.31
CA LEU A 142 27.22 6.79 -5.03
C LEU A 142 27.44 7.29 -6.47
N ILE A 143 26.36 7.58 -7.21
CA ILE A 143 26.43 8.12 -8.58
C ILE A 143 27.21 9.43 -8.58
N TYR A 144 26.92 10.35 -7.66
CA TYR A 144 27.65 11.61 -7.54
C TYR A 144 29.14 11.37 -7.30
N TYR A 145 29.48 10.50 -6.35
CA TYR A 145 30.87 10.18 -6.02
C TYR A 145 31.62 9.55 -7.22
N VAL A 146 31.00 8.60 -7.92
CA VAL A 146 31.56 7.98 -9.13
C VAL A 146 31.74 9.01 -10.24
N THR A 147 30.74 9.87 -10.46
CA THR A 147 30.78 10.91 -11.51
C THR A 147 31.87 11.94 -11.23
N VAL A 148 31.98 12.42 -9.99
CA VAL A 148 33.03 13.34 -9.56
C VAL A 148 34.40 12.69 -9.66
N LYS A 149 34.60 11.47 -9.15
CA LYS A 149 35.88 10.74 -9.30
C LYS A 149 36.29 10.57 -10.76
N THR A 150 35.34 10.23 -11.64
CA THR A 150 35.60 10.04 -13.06
C THR A 150 35.93 11.36 -13.76
N ALA A 151 35.25 12.45 -13.40
CA ALA A 151 35.54 13.78 -13.91
C ALA A 151 36.91 14.31 -13.44
N THR A 152 37.27 14.07 -12.17
CA THR A 152 38.60 14.43 -11.62
C THR A 152 39.71 13.62 -12.27
N LYS A 153 39.49 12.32 -12.52
CA LYS A 153 40.45 11.46 -13.25
C LYS A 153 40.65 11.91 -14.70
N LYS A 154 39.58 12.31 -15.40
CA LYS A 154 39.67 12.90 -16.75
C LYS A 154 40.35 14.28 -16.78
N ARG A 155 40.20 15.11 -15.74
CA ARG A 155 40.91 16.40 -15.61
C ARG A 155 42.38 16.23 -15.23
N GLY A 156 42.72 15.26 -14.38
CA GLY A 156 44.10 14.96 -13.99
C GLY A 156 44.99 14.56 -15.18
N VAL A 157 44.46 13.80 -16.14
CA VAL A 157 45.18 13.39 -17.35
C VAL A 157 45.45 14.56 -18.32
N LYS A 158 44.63 15.62 -18.29
CA LYS A 158 44.80 16.79 -19.17
C LYS A 158 45.86 17.80 -18.69
N ASN A 159 46.22 17.78 -17.41
CA ASN A 159 47.20 18.72 -16.84
C ASN A 159 48.65 18.21 -16.90
N THR A 160 48.88 16.95 -17.29
CA THR A 160 50.21 16.43 -17.66
C THR A 160 50.50 16.69 -19.13
N LYS A 161 50.52 17.96 -19.55
CA LYS A 161 51.37 18.36 -20.68
C LYS A 161 52.70 18.80 -20.07
N THR A 162 53.62 17.86 -19.96
CA THR A 162 55.03 18.15 -19.67
C THR A 162 55.49 19.22 -20.66
N PRO A 163 56.03 20.36 -20.19
CA PRO A 163 56.52 21.38 -21.10
C PRO A 163 57.67 20.79 -21.89
N VAL A 164 57.52 20.74 -23.22
CA VAL A 164 58.60 20.35 -24.12
C VAL A 164 59.68 21.40 -23.98
N ARG A 165 60.80 21.02 -23.37
CA ARG A 165 62.02 21.84 -23.30
C ARG A 165 62.43 22.10 -24.75
N LYS A 166 62.30 23.35 -25.22
CA LYS A 166 62.87 23.77 -26.50
C LYS A 166 64.38 23.54 -26.41
N SER A 167 64.89 22.64 -27.25
CA SER A 167 66.34 22.48 -27.42
C SER A 167 66.87 23.76 -28.08
N PRO A 168 67.88 24.42 -27.52
CA PRO A 168 68.56 25.50 -28.22
C PRO A 168 69.53 24.90 -29.23
N ASN A 169 69.26 25.20 -30.52
CA ASN A 169 70.07 25.00 -31.73
C ASN A 169 70.46 23.56 -32.10
#